data_AF-A0A9Q0N3I1-F1
#
_entry.id   AF-A0A9Q0N3I1-F1
#
_cell.length_a   1.000
_cell.length_b   1.000
_cell.length_c   1.000
_cell.angle_alpha   90.00
_cell.angle_beta   90.00
_cell.angle_gamma   90.00
#
_symmetry.space_group_name_H-M   'P 1'
#
loop_
_entity.id
_entity.type
_entity.pdbx_description
1 polymer ?
#
loop_
_entity_poly.entity_id
_entity_poly.type
_entity_poly.pdbx_seq_one_letter_code
_entity_poly.pdbx_strand_id
1 'polypeptide(L)'
;MRENQIFHMPVDEIAPVYKFDRKFRIIPSREEWNSGSVKIPTEFIIFFTDGSRCYDSSGAGVHSLLIDQNLSIPLGKYATVFQSEVEVLEARIAELEEALGRLHERVDKATFRVQK
;
A
#
# COMPACT_ATOMS: atom_id res chain seq x y z
N MET A 1 -25.86 -20.51 -19.76
CA MET A 1 -24.99 -20.77 -18.60
C MET A 1 -25.17 -19.61 -17.64
N ARG A 2 -25.47 -19.87 -16.35
CA ARG A 2 -25.60 -18.82 -15.34
C ARG A 2 -24.24 -18.60 -14.72
N GLU A 3 -23.46 -17.67 -15.24
CA GLU A 3 -22.27 -17.19 -14.55
C GLU A 3 -22.70 -16.36 -13.33
N ASN A 4 -22.75 -17.07 -12.21
CA ASN A 4 -22.40 -16.64 -10.85
C ASN A 4 -22.61 -15.16 -10.49
N GLN A 5 -23.78 -14.90 -9.89
CA GLN A 5 -24.03 -13.78 -8.97
C GLN A 5 -22.98 -13.62 -7.86
N ILE A 6 -22.19 -14.67 -7.58
CA ILE A 6 -21.19 -14.75 -6.50
C ILE A 6 -19.98 -13.85 -6.74
N PHE A 7 -19.68 -13.48 -7.99
CA PHE A 7 -18.51 -12.65 -8.33
C PHE A 7 -18.85 -11.19 -8.67
N HIS A 8 -20.12 -10.77 -8.54
CA HIS A 8 -20.48 -9.38 -8.76
C HIS A 8 -20.05 -8.55 -7.56
N MET A 9 -18.89 -7.91 -7.69
CA MET A 9 -18.29 -7.12 -6.64
C MET A 9 -18.27 -5.64 -7.01
N PRO A 10 -18.50 -4.71 -6.06
CA PRO A 10 -18.56 -3.29 -6.37
C PRO A 10 -17.25 -2.80 -6.99
N VAL A 11 -17.37 -1.97 -8.03
CA VAL A 11 -16.27 -1.14 -8.51
C VAL A 11 -16.00 -0.07 -7.46
N ASP A 12 -14.75 0.34 -7.31
CA ASP A 12 -14.36 1.42 -6.41
C ASP A 12 -14.67 2.80 -7.02
N GLU A 13 -15.91 2.94 -7.48
CA GLU A 13 -16.45 4.16 -8.07
C GLU A 13 -17.62 4.62 -7.19
N ILE A 14 -17.43 5.75 -6.52
CA ILE A 14 -18.46 6.38 -5.71
C ILE A 14 -19.05 7.54 -6.51
N ALA A 15 -20.37 7.52 -6.73
CA ALA A 15 -21.07 8.67 -7.28
C ALA A 15 -20.92 9.88 -6.33
N PRO A 16 -20.67 11.10 -6.83
CA PRO A 16 -20.50 12.27 -5.96
C PRO A 16 -21.74 12.52 -5.09
N VAL A 17 -21.57 12.54 -3.77
CA VAL A 17 -22.64 12.91 -2.81
C VAL A 17 -22.19 14.11 -1.98
N TYR A 18 -22.92 15.22 -2.10
CA TYR A 18 -22.65 16.44 -1.33
C TYR A 18 -23.32 16.37 0.05
N LYS A 19 -22.54 16.48 1.13
CA LYS A 19 -23.04 16.49 2.52
C LYS A 19 -22.55 17.74 3.26
N PHE A 20 -23.35 18.81 3.24
CA PHE A 20 -22.98 20.11 3.81
C PHE A 20 -23.06 20.15 5.35
N ASP A 21 -23.91 19.32 5.97
CA ASP A 21 -24.10 19.32 7.43
C ASP A 21 -23.06 18.46 8.17
N ARG A 22 -22.22 17.72 7.45
CA ARG A 22 -21.22 16.83 8.06
C ARG A 22 -19.96 17.62 8.36
N LYS A 23 -19.55 17.64 9.63
CA LYS A 23 -18.19 18.10 9.99
C LYS A 23 -17.18 17.06 9.51
N PHE A 24 -16.30 17.45 8.59
CA PHE A 24 -15.20 16.63 8.12
C PHE A 24 -13.87 17.17 8.62
N ARG A 25 -12.94 16.27 8.89
CA ARG A 25 -11.53 16.65 9.06
C ARG A 25 -10.96 16.81 7.66
N ILE A 26 -10.48 18.01 7.36
CA ILE A 26 -9.74 18.27 6.12
C ILE A 26 -8.37 17.63 6.29
N ILE A 27 -8.08 16.66 5.44
CA ILE A 27 -6.73 16.12 5.24
C ILE A 27 -5.96 17.02 4.28
N PRO A 28 -4.62 17.09 4.39
CA PRO A 28 -3.82 17.98 3.54
C PRO A 28 -4.06 17.72 2.05
N SER A 29 -4.08 18.77 1.25
CA SER A 29 -4.23 18.71 -0.21
C SER A 29 -3.00 18.08 -0.86
N ARG A 30 -3.14 17.60 -2.10
CA ARG A 30 -2.02 17.04 -2.87
C ARG A 30 -0.86 18.03 -3.00
N GLU A 31 -1.14 19.32 -3.14
CA GLU A 31 -0.14 20.39 -3.17
C GLU A 31 0.56 20.55 -1.81
N GLU A 32 -0.17 20.45 -0.70
CA GLU A 32 0.41 20.48 0.65
C GLU A 32 1.33 19.27 0.91
N TRP A 33 0.96 18.09 0.40
CA TRP A 33 1.83 16.91 0.40
C TRP A 33 3.10 17.13 -0.44
N ASN A 34 2.96 17.67 -1.65
CA ASN A 34 4.08 17.87 -2.57
C ASN A 34 5.03 19.00 -2.14
N SER A 35 4.53 20.01 -1.43
CA SER A 35 5.32 21.15 -0.94
C SER A 35 6.17 20.82 0.29
N GLY A 36 6.04 19.62 0.87
CA GLY A 36 6.74 19.23 2.10
C GLY A 36 6.13 19.84 3.37
N SER A 37 4.95 20.46 3.26
CA SER A 37 4.22 21.07 4.38
C SER A 37 3.72 20.02 5.38
N VAL A 38 3.47 18.80 4.89
CA VAL A 38 3.11 17.65 5.71
C VAL A 38 4.36 17.04 6.33
N LYS A 39 4.50 17.19 7.66
CA LYS A 39 5.59 16.57 8.40
C LYS A 39 5.32 15.07 8.55
N ILE A 40 6.15 14.27 7.89
CA ILE A 40 6.12 12.82 7.98
C ILE A 40 7.28 12.40 8.88
N PRO A 41 7.06 11.57 9.91
CA PRO A 41 8.13 11.05 10.76
C PRO A 41 9.25 10.41 9.92
N THR A 42 10.50 10.80 10.16
CA THR A 42 11.67 10.27 9.43
C THR A 42 12.30 9.09 10.12
N GLU A 43 11.89 8.79 11.35
CA GLU A 43 12.40 7.66 12.14
C GLU A 43 11.85 6.31 11.67
N PHE A 44 10.79 6.33 10.86
CA PHE A 44 10.09 5.16 10.38
C PHE A 44 10.03 5.15 8.85
N ILE A 45 10.12 3.96 8.26
CA ILE A 45 9.71 3.75 6.87
C ILE A 45 8.18 3.69 6.88
N ILE A 46 7.55 4.69 6.26
CA ILE A 46 6.10 4.76 6.14
C ILE A 46 5.71 4.27 4.75
N PHE A 47 4.78 3.33 4.72
CA PHE A 47 4.16 2.80 3.51
C PHE A 47 2.71 3.27 3.45
N PHE A 48 2.34 3.85 2.31
CA PHE A 48 0.97 4.16 1.93
C PHE A 48 0.51 3.08 0.98
N THR A 49 -0.52 2.32 1.36
CA THR A 49 -1.05 1.22 0.56
C THR A 49 -2.44 1.56 0.07
N ASP A 50 -2.80 1.07 -1.10
CA ASP A 50 -4.15 1.20 -1.65
C ASP A 50 -4.52 -0.05 -2.44
N GLY A 51 -5.76 -0.47 -2.35
CA GLY A 51 -6.31 -1.61 -3.10
C GLY A 51 -7.48 -1.12 -3.94
N SER A 52 -7.46 -1.41 -5.24
CA SER A 52 -8.46 -0.89 -6.17
C SER A 52 -9.09 -1.99 -7.02
N ARG A 53 -10.31 -1.70 -7.47
CA ARG A 53 -11.01 -2.50 -8.49
C ARG A 53 -11.67 -1.59 -9.51
N CYS A 54 -11.34 -1.81 -10.77
CA CYS A 54 -11.89 -1.10 -11.91
C CYS A 54 -12.44 -2.11 -12.93
N TYR A 55 -13.76 -2.22 -13.02
CA TYR A 55 -14.48 -3.15 -13.90
C TYR A 55 -13.98 -4.60 -13.81
N ASP A 56 -13.21 -5.04 -14.80
CA ASP A 56 -12.65 -6.38 -14.99
C ASP A 56 -11.19 -6.50 -14.55
N SER A 57 -10.67 -5.48 -13.86
CA SER A 57 -9.32 -5.45 -13.32
C SER A 57 -9.32 -5.06 -11.84
N SER A 58 -8.33 -5.56 -11.14
CA SER A 58 -8.05 -5.28 -9.75
C SER A 58 -6.54 -5.22 -9.56
N GLY A 59 -6.12 -4.43 -8.61
CA GLY A 59 -4.71 -4.26 -8.30
C GLY A 59 -4.53 -3.57 -6.97
N ALA A 60 -3.30 -3.58 -6.51
CA ALA A 60 -2.90 -2.90 -5.31
C ALA A 60 -1.67 -2.04 -5.57
N GLY A 61 -1.47 -1.02 -4.75
CA GLY A 61 -0.36 -0.09 -4.87
C GLY A 61 0.29 0.15 -3.53
N VAL A 62 1.60 0.39 -3.54
CA VAL A 62 2.34 0.88 -2.38
C VAL A 62 3.24 2.04 -2.75
N HIS A 63 3.24 3.06 -1.91
CA HIS A 63 4.09 4.23 -2.02
C HIS A 63 4.87 4.45 -0.71
N SER A 64 6.15 4.79 -0.81
CA SER A 64 6.95 5.22 0.33
C SER A 64 7.90 6.34 -0.07
N LEU A 65 7.88 7.44 0.67
CA LEU A 65 8.74 8.60 0.40
C LEU A 65 10.18 8.38 0.83
N LEU A 66 10.40 7.70 1.97
CA LEU A 66 11.74 7.55 2.55
C LEU A 66 12.67 6.69 1.67
N ILE A 67 12.10 5.67 1.03
CA ILE A 67 12.84 4.75 0.16
C ILE A 67 12.54 4.97 -1.33
N ASP A 68 11.85 6.07 -1.67
CA ASP A 68 11.42 6.42 -3.03
C ASP A 68 10.77 5.25 -3.78
N GLN A 69 9.84 4.56 -3.11
CA GLN A 69 9.16 3.39 -3.66
C GLN A 69 7.79 3.78 -4.21
N ASN A 70 7.49 3.28 -5.40
CA ASN A 70 6.17 3.31 -5.99
C ASN A 70 5.95 2.00 -6.76
N LEU A 71 5.10 1.12 -6.25
CA LEU A 71 4.83 -0.19 -6.83
C LEU A 71 3.34 -0.33 -7.12
N SER A 72 3.04 -0.98 -8.24
CA SER A 72 1.70 -1.43 -8.61
C SER A 72 1.72 -2.94 -8.83
N ILE A 73 0.83 -3.64 -8.13
CA ILE A 73 0.67 -5.09 -8.14
C ILE A 73 -0.64 -5.42 -8.89
N PRO A 74 -0.58 -5.92 -10.13
CA PRO A 74 -1.77 -6.33 -10.85
C PRO A 74 -2.29 -7.68 -10.32
N LEU A 75 -3.55 -7.73 -9.91
CA LEU A 75 -4.20 -8.93 -9.34
C LEU A 75 -5.23 -9.57 -10.28
N GLY A 76 -5.35 -9.03 -11.49
CA GLY A 76 -6.20 -9.56 -12.54
C GLY A 76 -7.67 -9.31 -12.28
N LYS A 77 -8.53 -10.23 -12.71
CA LYS A 77 -9.98 -10.00 -12.79
C LYS A 77 -10.75 -10.32 -11.51
N TYR A 78 -10.26 -11.26 -10.72
CA TYR A 78 -11.07 -11.92 -9.69
C TYR A 78 -10.79 -11.44 -8.27
N ALA A 79 -9.70 -10.70 -8.04
CA ALA A 79 -9.44 -10.20 -6.70
C ALA A 79 -10.46 -9.12 -6.32
N THR A 80 -10.93 -9.24 -5.09
CA THR A 80 -11.79 -8.26 -4.44
C THR A 80 -10.99 -7.02 -4.02
N VAL A 81 -11.63 -5.87 -3.80
CA VAL A 81 -10.94 -4.68 -3.24
C VAL A 81 -10.28 -5.04 -1.91
N PHE A 82 -11.01 -5.75 -1.04
CA PHE A 82 -10.47 -6.25 0.22
C PHE A 82 -9.25 -7.17 0.03
N GLN A 83 -9.32 -8.12 -0.91
CA GLN A 83 -8.17 -8.98 -1.23
C GLN A 83 -7.00 -8.15 -1.78
N SER A 84 -7.25 -7.14 -2.61
CA SER A 84 -6.20 -6.24 -3.08
C SER A 84 -5.53 -5.48 -1.95
N GLU A 85 -6.32 -4.94 -1.00
CA GLU A 85 -5.80 -4.25 0.18
C GLU A 85 -5.00 -5.17 1.10
N VAL A 86 -5.46 -6.41 1.30
CA VAL A 86 -4.74 -7.39 2.13
C VAL A 86 -3.47 -7.88 1.45
N GLU A 87 -3.52 -8.17 0.15
CA GLU A 87 -2.39 -8.70 -0.62
C GLU A 87 -1.19 -7.75 -0.57
N VAL A 88 -1.40 -6.43 -0.73
CA VAL A 88 -0.28 -5.48 -0.66
C VAL A 88 0.34 -5.41 0.73
N LEU A 89 -0.46 -5.57 1.79
CA LEU A 89 0.06 -5.63 3.15
C LEU A 89 0.87 -6.91 3.39
N GLU A 90 0.33 -8.07 2.99
CA GLU A 90 1.00 -9.36 3.13
C GLU A 90 2.32 -9.39 2.34
N ALA A 91 2.30 -8.97 1.08
CA ALA A 91 3.49 -8.87 0.24
C ALA A 91 4.55 -7.95 0.88
N ARG A 92 4.11 -6.80 1.42
CA ARG A 92 5.03 -5.83 2.03
C ARG A 92 5.66 -6.35 3.31
N ILE A 93 4.89 -7.03 4.16
CA ILE A 93 5.39 -7.66 5.39
C ILE A 93 6.42 -8.74 5.04
N ALA A 94 6.09 -9.65 4.13
CA ALA A 94 6.97 -10.76 3.75
C ALA A 94 8.34 -10.26 3.23
N GLU A 95 8.34 -9.26 2.36
CA GLU A 95 9.57 -8.68 1.86
C GLU A 95 10.39 -7.94 2.94
N LEU A 96 9.73 -7.30 3.93
CA LEU A 96 10.42 -6.67 5.06
C LEU A 96 11.08 -7.70 5.97
N GLU A 97 10.38 -8.82 6.25
CA GLU A 97 10.93 -9.94 7.01
C GLU A 97 12.17 -10.54 6.32
N GLU A 98 12.10 -10.71 5.00
CA GLU A 98 13.24 -11.20 4.21
C GLU A 98 14.43 -10.21 4.23
N ALA A 99 14.16 -8.91 4.08
CA ALA A 99 15.18 -7.87 4.17
C ALA A 99 15.85 -7.83 5.55
N LEU A 100 15.06 -7.98 6.62
CA LEU A 100 15.56 -8.04 7.99
C LEU A 100 16.45 -9.27 8.20
N GLY A 101 16.04 -10.45 7.70
CA GLY A 101 16.86 -11.66 7.73
C GLY A 101 18.22 -11.47 7.05
N ARG A 102 18.24 -10.89 5.84
CA ARG A 102 19.49 -10.55 5.13
C ARG A 102 20.37 -9.58 5.91
N LEU A 103 19.78 -8.62 6.62
CA LEU A 103 20.53 -7.66 7.42
C LEU A 103 21.20 -8.34 8.62
N HIS A 104 20.48 -9.21 9.34
CA HIS A 104 21.05 -9.97 10.46
C HIS A 104 22.27 -10.79 10.03
N GLU A 105 22.17 -11.52 8.90
CA GLU A 105 23.31 -12.28 8.39
C GLU A 105 24.54 -11.41 8.07
N ARG A 106 24.31 -10.20 7.54
CA ARG A 106 25.40 -9.27 7.21
C ARG A 106 26.07 -8.73 8.47
N VAL A 107 25.29 -8.41 9.49
CA VAL A 107 25.80 -7.96 10.80
C VAL A 107 26.64 -9.07 11.44
N ASP A 108 26.15 -10.31 11.47
CA ASP A 108 26.89 -11.43 12.04
C ASP A 108 28.23 -11.68 11.33
N LYS A 109 28.22 -11.66 9.99
CA LYS A 109 29.44 -11.77 9.17
C LYS A 109 30.43 -10.63 9.42
N ALA A 110 29.94 -9.40 9.63
CA ALA A 110 30.77 -8.24 9.91
C ALA A 110 31.39 -8.32 11.31
N THR A 111 30.60 -8.69 12.33
CA THR A 111 31.09 -8.87 13.71
C THR A 111 32.16 -9.95 13.79
N PHE A 112 31.97 -11.08 13.08
CA PHE A 112 32.97 -12.14 13.02
C PHE A 112 34.30 -11.68 12.38
N ARG A 113 34.26 -10.76 11.41
CA ARG A 113 35.47 -10.21 10.77
C ARG A 113 36.22 -9.20 11.64
N VAL A 114 35.54 -8.50 12.55
CA VAL A 114 36.18 -7.51 13.45
C VAL A 114 36.89 -8.19 14.64
N GLN A 115 36.53 -9.43 14.96
CA GLN A 115 37.11 -10.20 16.07
C GLN A 115 38.31 -11.08 15.68
N LYS A 116 38.78 -11.00 14.43
CA LYS A 116 39.96 -11.73 13.90
C LYS A 116 41.07 -10.76 13.55
#